data_AF-A0A928WSN5-F1
#
_entry.id   AF-A0A928WSN5-F1
#
_cell.length_a   1.000
_cell.length_b   1.000
_cell.length_c   1.000
_cell.angle_alpha   90.00
_cell.angle_beta   90.00
_cell.angle_gamma   90.00
#
_symmetry.space_group_name_H-M   'P 1'
#
loop_
_entity.id
_entity.type
_entity.pdbx_description
1 polymer ?
#
loop_
_entity_poly.entity_id
_entity_poly.type
_entity_poly.pdbx_seq_one_letter_code
_entity_poly.pdbx_strand_id
1 'polypeptide(L)'
;MRSQKTFELEPITDFRKDWAEILCEQLKRKGHFINPEIEDLDKLCLKYFNLLKRSIVSKPRVLVTSKEFRFSKHSSGTKNIFKKAKSGGDLNPYLSKQIKNLDYNDSLLNDWGIHHFHLGKLKRGFGFADRTGSLLFARVTQDYFYVLNVFDHGSWTKIKLIEIIHKNWPESIDDFKLQGLRATQLSSSEEQISSFRKNGIGYFTQLSDGTIYAPIGGGYSLPPATISSDVRVTCNVYEQSVRDLERYVQDNIKIFKDYTLQRKVEFPPQPHFQLKLMEGKAYAFEVNTKIYHFLRDMPLQLLGQS
;
A
#
# COMPACT_ATOMS: atom_id res chain seq x y z
N MET A 1 -16.81 -46.61 -36.82
CA MET A 1 -16.32 -45.98 -35.57
C MET A 1 -16.59 -44.48 -35.65
N ARG A 2 -17.57 -43.98 -34.89
CA ARG A 2 -17.80 -42.53 -34.78
C ARG A 2 -16.67 -41.94 -33.94
N SER A 3 -15.88 -41.06 -34.56
CA SER A 3 -14.95 -40.16 -33.88
C SER A 3 -15.70 -39.43 -32.76
N GLN A 4 -15.41 -39.75 -31.51
CA GLN A 4 -15.79 -38.93 -30.37
C GLN A 4 -14.98 -37.65 -30.49
N LYS A 5 -15.63 -36.56 -30.94
CA LYS A 5 -15.16 -35.21 -30.62
C LYS A 5 -15.05 -35.15 -29.11
N THR A 6 -13.83 -35.15 -28.58
CA THR A 6 -13.56 -34.66 -27.24
C THR A 6 -14.06 -33.22 -27.21
N PHE A 7 -15.24 -33.00 -26.62
CA PHE A 7 -15.64 -31.66 -26.25
C PHE A 7 -14.60 -31.16 -25.26
N GLU A 8 -13.73 -30.26 -25.71
CA GLU A 8 -12.92 -29.47 -24.79
C GLU A 8 -13.92 -28.70 -23.92
N LEU A 9 -13.79 -28.88 -22.61
CA LEU A 9 -14.59 -28.13 -21.65
C LEU A 9 -14.10 -26.69 -21.74
N GLU A 10 -14.96 -25.79 -22.21
CA GLU A 10 -14.68 -24.35 -22.23
C GLU A 10 -15.27 -23.72 -20.96
N PRO A 11 -14.43 -23.39 -19.95
CA PRO A 11 -14.92 -22.75 -18.74
C PRO A 11 -15.28 -21.29 -19.00
N ILE A 12 -16.30 -20.79 -18.30
CA ILE A 12 -16.53 -19.35 -18.15
C ILE A 12 -15.60 -18.84 -17.06
N THR A 13 -14.69 -17.93 -17.42
CA THR A 13 -13.76 -17.26 -16.51
C THR A 13 -13.60 -15.79 -16.90
N ASP A 14 -13.73 -14.88 -15.94
CA ASP A 14 -13.32 -13.47 -16.09
C ASP A 14 -12.72 -12.98 -14.77
N PHE A 15 -11.53 -13.49 -14.45
CA PHE A 15 -10.88 -13.18 -13.17
C PHE A 15 -10.44 -11.72 -13.11
N ARG A 16 -10.29 -11.05 -14.25
CA ARG A 16 -10.03 -9.61 -14.32
C ARG A 16 -11.23 -8.83 -13.79
N LYS A 17 -12.45 -9.19 -14.19
CA LYS A 17 -13.69 -8.62 -13.65
C LYS A 17 -13.87 -8.96 -12.18
N ASP A 18 -13.66 -10.21 -11.78
CA ASP A 18 -13.73 -10.61 -10.37
C ASP A 18 -12.76 -9.78 -9.51
N TRP A 19 -11.55 -9.52 -10.01
CA TRP A 19 -10.57 -8.68 -9.32
C TRP A 19 -11.04 -7.22 -9.17
N ALA A 20 -11.67 -6.65 -10.20
CA ALA A 20 -12.28 -5.32 -10.10
C ALA A 20 -13.36 -5.28 -9.01
N GLU A 21 -14.23 -6.29 -8.97
CA GLU A 21 -15.28 -6.41 -7.95
C GLU A 21 -14.69 -6.53 -6.54
N ILE A 22 -13.65 -7.35 -6.36
CA ILE A 22 -12.92 -7.50 -5.10
C ILE A 22 -12.36 -6.15 -4.63
N LEU A 23 -11.69 -5.39 -5.51
CA LEU A 23 -11.11 -4.09 -5.16
C LEU A 23 -12.19 -3.08 -4.76
N CYS A 24 -13.31 -3.04 -5.49
CA CYS A 24 -14.46 -2.19 -5.15
C CYS A 24 -15.05 -2.55 -3.78
N GLU A 25 -15.19 -3.84 -3.46
CA GLU A 25 -15.62 -4.27 -2.14
C GLU A 25 -14.65 -3.82 -1.03
N GLN A 26 -13.35 -3.93 -1.26
CA GLN A 26 -12.34 -3.49 -0.28
C GLN A 26 -12.38 -1.98 -0.06
N LEU A 27 -12.55 -1.20 -1.13
CA LEU A 27 -12.73 0.26 -1.03
C LEU A 27 -14.01 0.60 -0.28
N LYS A 28 -15.12 -0.11 -0.54
CA LYS A 28 -16.40 0.07 0.16
C LYS A 28 -16.25 -0.19 1.66
N ARG A 29 -15.54 -1.25 2.06
CA ARG A 29 -15.23 -1.54 3.48
C ARG A 29 -14.42 -0.42 4.15
N LYS A 30 -13.65 0.34 3.37
CA LYS A 30 -12.91 1.53 3.83
C LYS A 30 -13.69 2.84 3.71
N GLY A 31 -14.98 2.78 3.37
CA GLY A 31 -15.87 3.93 3.27
C GLY A 31 -15.84 4.65 1.91
N HIS A 32 -15.29 4.02 0.87
CA HIS A 32 -15.25 4.56 -0.48
C HIS A 32 -16.17 3.76 -1.41
N PHE A 33 -17.21 4.39 -1.90
CA PHE A 33 -18.17 3.77 -2.81
C PHE A 33 -17.79 4.11 -4.25
N ILE A 34 -17.34 3.11 -5.00
CA ILE A 34 -16.99 3.22 -6.42
C ILE A 34 -17.88 2.28 -7.22
N ASN A 35 -18.31 2.72 -8.41
CA ASN A 35 -19.01 1.84 -9.34
C ASN A 35 -17.96 1.11 -10.23
N PRO A 36 -17.84 -0.23 -10.14
CA PRO A 36 -16.89 -1.01 -10.94
C PRO A 36 -17.14 -0.93 -12.46
N GLU A 37 -18.36 -0.63 -12.90
CA GLU A 37 -18.69 -0.56 -14.34
C GLU A 37 -18.20 0.73 -15.01
N ILE A 38 -17.74 1.70 -14.23
CA ILE A 38 -17.36 3.04 -14.69
C ILE A 38 -15.84 3.25 -14.64
N GLU A 39 -15.17 2.59 -13.68
CA GLU A 39 -13.76 2.85 -13.40
C GLU A 39 -12.85 1.79 -14.05
N ASP A 40 -11.83 2.27 -14.76
CA ASP A 40 -10.78 1.42 -15.32
C ASP A 40 -10.03 0.64 -14.21
N LEU A 41 -9.73 -0.64 -14.45
CA LEU A 41 -9.14 -1.54 -13.45
C LEU A 41 -7.80 -1.02 -12.94
N ASP A 42 -6.97 -0.44 -13.82
CA ASP A 42 -5.66 0.08 -13.43
C ASP A 42 -5.85 1.24 -12.46
N LYS A 43 -6.78 2.16 -12.76
CA LYS A 43 -7.13 3.25 -11.83
C LYS A 43 -7.66 2.74 -10.50
N LEU A 44 -8.53 1.74 -10.51
CA LEU A 44 -9.09 1.14 -9.30
C LEU A 44 -7.98 0.53 -8.43
N CYS A 45 -7.06 -0.20 -9.06
CA CYS A 45 -5.90 -0.78 -8.41
C CYS A 45 -5.01 0.30 -7.77
N LEU A 46 -4.67 1.35 -8.53
CA LEU A 46 -3.85 2.45 -8.04
C LEU A 46 -4.51 3.15 -6.85
N LYS A 47 -5.81 3.44 -6.92
CA LYS A 47 -6.58 4.06 -5.82
C LYS A 47 -6.53 3.20 -4.56
N TYR A 48 -6.71 1.89 -4.71
CA TYR A 48 -6.73 0.98 -3.59
C TYR A 48 -5.37 0.87 -2.90
N PHE A 49 -4.31 0.54 -3.64
CA PHE A 49 -2.98 0.36 -3.05
C PHE A 49 -2.37 1.69 -2.58
N ASN A 50 -2.70 2.82 -3.22
CA ASN A 50 -2.30 4.14 -2.72
C ASN A 50 -3.01 4.49 -1.39
N LEU A 51 -4.29 4.14 -1.24
CA LEU A 51 -4.98 4.27 0.05
C LEU A 51 -4.30 3.42 1.13
N LEU A 52 -3.93 2.18 0.82
CA LEU A 52 -3.24 1.32 1.77
C LEU A 52 -1.86 1.84 2.15
N LYS A 53 -1.05 2.29 1.19
CA LYS A 53 0.26 2.87 1.47
C LYS A 53 0.18 4.04 2.45
N ARG A 54 -0.82 4.90 2.29
CA ARG A 54 -1.06 6.07 3.16
C ARG A 54 -1.65 5.71 4.52
N SER A 55 -2.25 4.53 4.64
CA SER A 55 -2.94 4.09 5.86
C SER A 55 -1.98 3.35 6.79
N ILE A 56 -2.11 3.59 8.09
CA ILE A 56 -1.31 2.90 9.09
C ILE A 56 -2.15 1.77 9.71
N VAL A 57 -1.71 0.53 9.57
CA VAL A 57 -2.36 -0.62 10.21
C VAL A 57 -2.28 -0.48 11.73
N SER A 58 -3.41 -0.73 12.40
CA SER A 58 -3.54 -0.72 13.87
C SER A 58 -2.85 -1.95 14.46
N LYS A 59 -1.60 -1.78 14.88
CA LYS A 59 -0.83 -2.82 15.58
C LYS A 59 0.19 -2.20 16.53
N PRO A 60 0.49 -2.86 17.67
CA PRO A 60 1.55 -2.42 18.57
C PRO A 60 2.88 -2.29 17.82
N ARG A 61 3.61 -1.21 18.11
CA ARG A 61 4.94 -0.95 17.57
C ARG A 61 5.88 -0.52 18.67
N VAL A 62 7.15 -0.89 18.51
CA VAL A 62 8.23 -0.39 19.35
C VAL A 62 8.43 1.09 19.04
N LEU A 63 8.21 1.92 20.05
CA LEU A 63 8.38 3.37 19.92
C LEU A 63 9.80 3.76 20.32
N VAL A 64 10.52 4.37 19.38
CA VAL A 64 11.85 4.91 19.60
C VAL A 64 11.88 6.38 19.20
N THR A 65 12.60 7.20 19.97
CA THR A 65 12.70 8.65 19.75
C THR A 65 14.11 9.03 19.38
N SER A 66 14.25 9.92 18.39
CA SER A 66 15.54 10.48 18.02
C SER A 66 16.13 11.30 19.17
N LYS A 67 17.45 11.48 19.15
CA LYS A 67 18.16 12.38 20.07
C LYS A 67 17.76 13.85 19.86
N GLU A 68 17.28 14.21 18.67
CA GLU A 68 16.84 15.54 18.26
C GLU A 68 15.40 15.86 18.68
N PHE A 69 14.59 14.84 19.00
CA PHE A 69 13.18 15.03 19.32
C PHE A 69 13.00 15.95 20.54
N ARG A 70 12.14 16.95 20.40
CA ARG A 70 11.69 17.80 21.50
C ARG A 70 10.17 17.92 21.46
N PHE A 71 9.55 17.92 22.64
CA PHE A 71 8.13 18.20 22.74
C PHE A 71 7.84 19.64 22.30
N SER A 72 6.81 19.82 21.47
CA SER A 72 6.25 21.14 21.21
C SER A 72 5.26 21.55 22.32
N LYS A 73 4.73 22.76 22.22
CA LYS A 73 3.59 23.23 23.04
C LYS A 73 2.36 22.32 22.99
N HIS A 74 2.25 21.45 21.97
CA HIS A 74 1.18 20.47 21.79
C HIS A 74 1.57 19.06 22.28
N SER A 75 2.21 18.99 23.46
CA SER A 75 2.74 17.74 24.01
C SER A 75 1.67 16.69 24.30
N SER A 76 0.44 17.10 24.61
CA SER A 76 -0.70 16.19 24.84
C SER A 76 -1.05 15.36 23.60
N GLY A 77 -1.11 15.99 22.42
CA GLY A 77 -1.31 15.28 21.15
C GLY A 77 -0.21 14.28 20.86
N THR A 78 1.04 14.67 21.10
CA THR A 78 2.21 13.79 20.92
C THR A 78 2.15 12.58 21.85
N LYS A 79 1.84 12.79 23.14
CA LYS A 79 1.68 11.70 24.12
C LYS A 79 0.55 10.74 23.74
N ASN A 80 -0.55 11.24 23.18
CA ASN A 80 -1.66 10.40 22.72
C ASN A 80 -1.26 9.53 21.53
N ILE A 81 -0.54 10.09 20.55
CA ILE A 81 0.02 9.34 19.42
C ILE A 81 0.97 8.25 19.94
N PHE A 82 1.86 8.58 20.88
CA PHE A 82 2.80 7.61 21.46
C PHE A 82 2.08 6.47 22.18
N LYS A 83 1.02 6.77 22.93
CA LYS A 83 0.19 5.76 23.59
C LYS A 83 -0.42 4.81 22.56
N LYS A 84 -1.02 5.34 21.50
CA LYS A 84 -1.64 4.56 20.42
C LYS A 84 -0.64 3.72 19.64
N ALA A 85 0.51 4.27 19.29
CA ALA A 85 1.58 3.54 18.61
C ALA A 85 2.02 2.31 19.43
N LYS A 86 2.22 2.48 20.75
CA LYS A 86 2.63 1.38 21.64
C LYS A 86 1.52 0.35 21.87
N SER A 87 0.27 0.79 22.00
CA SER A 87 -0.86 -0.11 22.29
C SER A 87 -1.50 -0.72 21.04
N GLY A 88 -1.07 -0.33 19.85
CA GLY A 88 -1.71 -0.70 18.58
C GLY A 88 -3.04 -0.03 18.30
N GLY A 89 -3.30 1.12 18.92
CA GLY A 89 -4.49 1.92 18.61
C GLY A 89 -4.39 2.62 17.25
N ASP A 90 -5.54 2.92 16.66
CA ASP A 90 -5.62 3.57 15.34
C ASP A 90 -4.95 4.96 15.34
N LEU A 91 -3.98 5.11 14.43
CA LEU A 91 -3.19 6.32 14.20
C LEU A 91 -3.72 7.17 13.03
N ASN A 92 -4.54 6.61 12.14
CA ASN A 92 -5.07 7.31 10.96
C ASN A 92 -5.86 8.59 11.30
N PRO A 93 -6.56 8.71 12.45
CA PRO A 93 -7.20 9.95 12.87
C PRO A 93 -6.23 11.12 13.10
N TYR A 94 -4.94 10.86 13.25
CA TYR A 94 -3.91 11.90 13.37
C TYR A 94 -3.26 12.27 12.04
N LEU A 95 -3.56 11.56 10.95
CA LEU A 95 -3.09 11.89 9.61
C LEU A 95 -3.94 13.02 8.98
N SER A 96 -3.52 13.48 7.80
CA SER A 96 -4.29 14.44 7.01
C SER A 96 -5.65 13.87 6.60
N LYS A 97 -6.71 14.68 6.68
CA LYS A 97 -8.04 14.34 6.15
C LYS A 97 -8.03 14.00 4.65
N GLN A 98 -6.99 14.41 3.92
CA GLN A 98 -6.79 14.09 2.51
C GLN A 98 -6.60 12.59 2.25
N ILE A 99 -6.34 11.78 3.28
CA ILE A 99 -6.31 10.32 3.14
C ILE A 99 -7.65 9.75 2.60
N LYS A 100 -8.77 10.46 2.82
CA LYS A 100 -10.08 10.13 2.24
C LYS A 100 -10.20 10.45 0.75
N ASN A 101 -9.31 11.25 0.18
CA ASN A 101 -9.25 11.45 -1.26
C ASN A 101 -8.41 10.33 -1.87
N LEU A 102 -9.00 9.50 -2.74
CA LEU A 102 -8.29 8.37 -3.36
C LEU A 102 -7.22 8.84 -4.36
N ASP A 103 -7.36 10.05 -4.90
CA ASP A 103 -6.41 10.64 -5.84
C ASP A 103 -5.31 11.47 -5.14
N TYR A 104 -5.35 11.56 -3.80
CA TYR A 104 -4.32 12.28 -3.05
C TYR A 104 -3.03 11.45 -2.89
N ASN A 105 -1.91 12.05 -3.25
CA ASN A 105 -0.57 11.51 -3.03
C ASN A 105 0.14 12.25 -1.90
N ASP A 106 0.65 11.53 -0.91
CA ASP A 106 1.48 12.09 0.15
C ASP A 106 2.94 12.09 -0.33
N SER A 107 3.42 13.26 -0.75
CA SER A 107 4.75 13.38 -1.33
C SER A 107 5.88 13.04 -0.36
N LEU A 108 5.71 13.35 0.92
CA LEU A 108 6.74 13.06 1.91
C LEU A 108 6.80 11.55 2.20
N LEU A 109 5.64 10.90 2.26
CA LEU A 109 5.54 9.46 2.43
C LEU A 109 6.08 8.71 1.21
N ASN A 110 5.68 9.10 0.01
CA ASN A 110 6.06 8.41 -1.23
C ASN A 110 7.56 8.54 -1.50
N ASP A 111 8.16 9.67 -1.14
CA ASP A 111 9.57 9.91 -1.40
C ASP A 111 10.47 9.36 -0.27
N TRP A 112 10.13 9.66 0.98
CA TRP A 112 11.01 9.41 2.12
C TRP A 112 10.46 8.39 3.13
N GLY A 113 9.24 7.88 2.95
CA GLY A 113 8.63 6.93 3.88
C GLY A 113 8.22 7.57 5.22
N ILE A 114 8.10 8.90 5.26
CA ILE A 114 7.84 9.65 6.49
C ILE A 114 6.37 10.08 6.55
N HIS A 115 5.73 9.76 7.66
CA HIS A 115 4.38 10.20 7.99
C HIS A 115 4.43 11.50 8.81
N HIS A 116 3.38 12.29 8.70
CA HIS A 116 3.19 13.50 9.49
C HIS A 116 1.85 13.44 10.24
N PHE A 117 1.89 13.76 11.53
CA PHE A 117 0.75 13.62 12.44
C PHE A 117 0.35 14.97 13.03
N HIS A 118 -0.93 15.32 12.90
CA HIS A 118 -1.55 16.46 13.55
C HIS A 118 -1.58 16.26 15.07
N LEU A 119 -1.27 17.30 15.83
CA LEU A 119 -1.14 17.23 17.30
C LEU A 119 -2.37 17.76 18.05
N GLY A 120 -3.44 18.07 17.34
CA GLY A 120 -4.67 18.60 17.93
C GLY A 120 -5.51 17.54 18.64
N LYS A 121 -6.63 18.00 19.21
CA LYS A 121 -7.62 17.11 19.83
C LYS A 121 -8.42 16.39 18.74
N LEU A 122 -8.78 15.14 18.99
CA LEU A 122 -9.78 14.43 18.19
C LEU A 122 -11.16 14.96 18.60
N LYS A 123 -11.87 15.61 17.67
CA LYS A 123 -13.25 16.04 17.90
C LYS A 123 -14.21 14.89 17.63
N ARG A 124 -15.17 14.69 18.55
CA ARG A 124 -16.25 13.71 18.39
C ARG A 124 -17.01 14.01 17.09
N GLY A 125 -17.16 13.00 16.22
CA GLY A 125 -17.89 13.11 14.94
C GLY A 125 -17.05 13.50 13.71
N PHE A 126 -15.87 14.11 13.86
CA PHE A 126 -15.07 14.57 12.71
C PHE A 126 -14.02 13.56 12.24
N GLY A 127 -13.68 12.58 13.08
CA GLY A 127 -12.76 11.48 12.74
C GLY A 127 -11.29 11.86 12.61
N PHE A 128 -10.92 13.15 12.66
CA PHE A 128 -9.53 13.62 12.55
C PHE A 128 -9.16 14.64 13.63
N ALA A 129 -7.86 14.73 13.92
CA ALA A 129 -7.30 15.68 14.87
C ALA A 129 -7.29 17.11 14.32
N ASP A 130 -7.54 18.10 15.20
CA ASP A 130 -7.44 19.51 14.84
C ASP A 130 -6.04 19.90 14.34
N ARG A 131 -5.99 20.89 13.44
CA ARG A 131 -4.73 21.46 12.97
C ARG A 131 -4.16 22.40 14.03
N THR A 132 -2.92 22.15 14.42
CA THR A 132 -2.19 22.92 15.44
C THR A 132 -1.07 23.80 14.86
N GLY A 133 -0.85 23.75 13.55
CA GLY A 133 0.33 24.33 12.89
C GLY A 133 1.55 23.42 12.99
N SER A 134 1.88 22.89 14.16
CA SER A 134 2.96 21.92 14.31
C SER A 134 2.51 20.48 14.07
N LEU A 135 3.39 19.68 13.47
CA LEU A 135 3.19 18.26 13.12
C LEU A 135 4.32 17.41 13.68
N LEU A 136 3.98 16.23 14.20
CA LEU A 136 4.97 15.20 14.52
C LEU A 136 5.34 14.45 13.24
N PHE A 137 6.63 14.40 12.92
CA PHE A 137 7.17 13.63 11.82
C PHE A 137 7.71 12.31 12.36
N ALA A 138 7.28 11.19 11.77
CA ALA A 138 7.75 9.86 12.16
C ALA A 138 7.81 8.91 10.96
N ARG A 139 8.78 8.00 10.97
CA ARG A 139 8.79 6.85 10.06
C ARG A 139 8.08 5.69 10.74
N VAL A 140 7.08 5.13 10.08
CA VAL A 140 6.29 4.01 10.60
C VAL A 140 6.57 2.80 9.75
N THR A 141 7.09 1.75 10.36
CA THR A 141 7.37 0.47 9.69
C THR A 141 6.39 -0.59 10.20
N GLN A 142 6.62 -1.84 9.80
CA GLN A 142 5.91 -2.96 10.38
C GLN A 142 6.07 -2.94 11.90
N ASP A 143 7.28 -2.87 12.45
CA ASP A 143 7.48 -3.13 13.89
C ASP A 143 7.85 -1.91 14.72
N TYR A 144 8.28 -0.82 14.08
CA TYR A 144 8.78 0.37 14.77
C TYR A 144 8.02 1.63 14.40
N PHE A 145 7.86 2.51 15.40
CA PHE A 145 7.42 3.89 15.27
C PHE A 145 8.62 4.81 15.61
N TYR A 146 9.34 5.24 14.57
CA TYR A 146 10.54 6.06 14.68
C TYR A 146 10.18 7.54 14.74
N VAL A 147 10.21 8.12 15.94
CA VAL A 147 9.90 9.54 16.14
C VAL A 147 11.07 10.40 15.73
N LEU A 148 10.88 11.26 14.71
CA LEU A 148 11.94 12.12 14.19
C LEU A 148 11.99 13.44 14.96
N ASN A 149 11.00 14.31 14.77
CA ASN A 149 10.86 15.56 15.50
C ASN A 149 9.46 16.16 15.31
N VAL A 150 9.19 17.28 15.97
CA VAL A 150 8.07 18.15 15.64
C VAL A 150 8.56 19.33 14.80
N PHE A 151 7.94 19.56 13.65
CA PHE A 151 8.19 20.72 12.81
C PHE A 151 6.87 21.41 12.43
N ASP A 152 6.97 22.62 11.89
CA ASP A 152 5.81 23.34 11.39
C ASP A 152 5.29 22.75 10.08
N HIS A 153 3.98 22.87 9.88
CA HIS A 153 3.30 22.51 8.65
C HIS A 153 3.94 23.24 7.47
N GLY A 154 4.32 22.50 6.42
CA GLY A 154 5.12 23.05 5.30
C GLY A 154 6.55 22.50 5.25
N SER A 155 7.02 21.87 6.32
CA SER A 155 8.38 21.28 6.43
C SER A 155 8.55 19.98 5.64
N TRP A 156 8.01 19.90 4.43
CA TRP A 156 7.94 18.69 3.62
C TRP A 156 9.30 18.34 3.00
N THR A 157 10.11 19.33 2.68
CA THR A 157 11.37 19.21 1.91
C THR A 157 12.62 19.21 2.79
N LYS A 158 12.46 19.17 4.11
CA LYS A 158 13.58 19.27 5.06
C LYS A 158 14.44 18.01 5.05
N ILE A 159 15.59 18.06 4.37
CA ILE A 159 16.61 16.98 4.37
C ILE A 159 17.00 16.57 5.80
N LYS A 160 16.90 17.50 6.75
CA LYS A 160 17.08 17.25 8.19
C LYS A 160 16.27 16.04 8.71
N LEU A 161 15.14 15.71 8.09
CA LEU A 161 14.36 14.52 8.43
C LEU A 161 15.10 13.22 8.14
N ILE A 162 15.76 13.11 6.98
CA ILE A 162 16.55 11.93 6.61
C ILE A 162 17.85 11.87 7.43
N GLU A 163 18.47 13.02 7.66
CA GLU A 163 19.61 13.17 8.57
C GLU A 163 19.33 12.61 9.97
N ILE A 164 18.14 12.87 10.52
CA ILE A 164 17.73 12.34 11.82
C ILE A 164 17.65 10.81 11.78
N ILE A 165 17.04 10.23 10.74
CA ILE A 165 16.98 8.77 10.58
C ILE A 165 18.38 8.19 10.49
N HIS A 166 19.22 8.74 9.60
CA HIS A 166 20.59 8.28 9.37
C HIS A 166 21.45 8.32 10.65
N LYS A 167 21.32 9.36 11.48
CA LYS A 167 22.13 9.50 12.71
C LYS A 167 21.67 8.62 13.87
N ASN A 168 20.40 8.25 13.90
CA ASN A 168 19.81 7.51 15.02
C ASN A 168 19.64 6.02 14.71
N TRP A 169 19.26 5.68 13.48
CA TRP A 169 18.89 4.33 13.04
C TRP A 169 19.29 4.09 11.57
N PRO A 170 20.59 4.22 11.20
CA PRO A 170 21.04 4.02 9.82
C PRO A 170 20.66 2.65 9.27
N GLU A 171 20.68 1.62 10.12
CA GLU A 171 20.27 0.24 9.80
C GLU A 171 18.82 0.15 9.30
N SER A 172 17.95 1.08 9.74
CA SER A 172 16.53 1.06 9.37
C SER A 172 16.27 1.49 7.91
N ILE A 173 17.28 2.06 7.25
CA ILE A 173 17.25 2.57 5.87
C ILE A 173 18.46 2.12 5.04
N ASP A 174 19.24 1.14 5.52
CA ASP A 174 20.50 0.74 4.88
C ASP A 174 20.30 0.14 3.48
N ASP A 175 19.17 -0.56 3.27
CA ASP A 175 18.78 -1.10 1.95
C ASP A 175 18.63 -0.02 0.86
N PHE A 176 18.45 1.24 1.25
CA PHE A 176 18.31 2.37 0.33
C PHE A 176 19.64 3.10 0.09
N LYS A 177 20.71 2.74 0.81
CA LYS A 177 22.01 3.40 0.72
C LYS A 177 22.73 2.99 -0.56
N LEU A 178 23.16 3.98 -1.35
CA LEU A 178 23.93 3.72 -2.56
C LEU A 178 25.42 3.52 -2.22
N GLN A 179 25.89 2.29 -2.37
CA GLN A 179 27.30 1.93 -2.15
C GLN A 179 28.16 2.35 -3.35
N GLY A 180 29.39 2.78 -3.09
CA GLY A 180 30.38 3.12 -4.12
C GLY A 180 30.15 4.46 -4.84
N LEU A 181 29.06 5.17 -4.57
CA LEU A 181 28.84 6.53 -5.06
C LEU A 181 29.26 7.54 -3.99
N ARG A 182 30.30 8.32 -4.29
CA ARG A 182 30.61 9.57 -3.58
C ARG A 182 30.53 10.71 -4.59
N ALA A 183 29.33 11.26 -4.74
CA ALA A 183 29.17 12.41 -5.62
C ALA A 183 29.72 13.66 -4.94
N THR A 184 30.45 14.48 -5.71
CA THR A 184 31.02 15.74 -5.23
C THR A 184 29.95 16.81 -4.97
N GLN A 185 28.76 16.72 -5.61
CA GLN A 185 27.54 17.46 -5.27
C GLN A 185 26.31 16.89 -6.00
N LEU A 186 25.45 16.16 -5.27
CA LEU A 186 24.06 15.82 -5.65
C LEU A 186 23.03 16.52 -4.74
N SER A 187 23.48 17.38 -3.82
CA SER A 187 22.60 18.05 -2.87
C SER A 187 21.59 18.92 -3.60
N SER A 188 20.33 18.49 -3.59
CA SER A 188 19.22 19.27 -4.11
C SER A 188 18.75 20.27 -3.05
N SER A 189 18.52 21.52 -3.42
CA SER A 189 17.88 22.49 -2.54
C SER A 189 16.44 22.05 -2.19
N GLU A 190 15.86 22.61 -1.14
CA GLU A 190 14.46 22.31 -0.79
C GLU A 190 13.49 22.68 -1.92
N GLU A 191 13.77 23.75 -2.68
CA GLU A 191 13.01 24.17 -3.85
C GLU A 191 13.11 23.16 -5.00
N GLN A 192 14.30 22.62 -5.23
CA GLN A 192 14.52 21.57 -6.24
C GLN A 192 13.77 20.29 -5.86
N ILE A 193 13.84 19.87 -4.59
CA ILE A 193 13.07 18.72 -4.08
C ILE A 193 11.57 18.93 -4.28
N SER A 194 11.07 20.12 -3.96
CA SER A 194 9.66 20.48 -4.19
C SER A 194 9.27 20.35 -5.66
N SER A 195 10.13 20.85 -6.56
CA SER A 195 9.94 20.75 -8.00
C SER A 195 9.95 19.29 -8.50
N PHE A 196 10.91 18.48 -8.06
CA PHE A 196 10.98 17.07 -8.45
C PHE A 196 9.73 16.31 -8.04
N ARG A 197 9.28 16.47 -6.79
CA ARG A 197 8.05 15.87 -6.28
C ARG A 197 6.82 16.30 -7.06
N LYS A 198 6.70 17.59 -7.38
CA LYS A 198 5.58 18.14 -8.16
C LYS A 198 5.51 17.53 -9.56
N ASN A 199 6.66 17.25 -10.17
CA ASN A 199 6.77 16.72 -11.52
C ASN A 199 6.91 15.19 -11.58
N GLY A 200 6.88 14.49 -10.44
CA GLY A 200 7.03 13.03 -10.38
C GLY A 200 8.43 12.53 -10.76
N ILE A 201 9.45 13.35 -10.56
CA ILE A 201 10.84 13.03 -10.88
C ILE A 201 11.47 12.35 -9.65
N GLY A 202 11.99 11.14 -9.85
CA GLY A 202 12.82 10.47 -8.85
C GLY A 202 14.21 11.11 -8.75
N TYR A 203 14.72 11.24 -7.53
CA TYR A 203 16.04 11.82 -7.27
C TYR A 203 16.71 11.11 -6.09
N PHE A 204 18.02 11.29 -5.94
CA PHE A 204 18.78 10.76 -4.82
C PHE A 204 18.99 11.84 -3.76
N THR A 205 18.91 11.46 -2.49
CA THR A 205 19.12 12.37 -1.36
C THR A 205 20.55 12.22 -0.86
N GLN A 206 21.37 13.26 -1.05
CA GLN A 206 22.71 13.34 -0.45
C GLN A 206 22.63 14.02 0.92
N LEU A 207 23.25 13.40 1.92
CA LEU A 207 23.38 13.90 3.28
C LEU A 207 24.67 14.71 3.47
N SER A 208 24.76 15.40 4.61
CA SER A 208 25.88 16.26 5.00
C SER A 208 27.22 15.53 5.16
N ASP A 209 27.21 14.24 5.47
CA ASP A 209 28.40 13.39 5.54
C ASP A 209 28.80 12.80 4.17
N GLY A 210 28.06 13.15 3.11
CA GLY A 210 28.24 12.64 1.76
C GLY A 210 27.53 11.33 1.46
N THR A 211 26.84 10.70 2.43
CA THR A 211 26.03 9.49 2.21
C THR A 211 24.88 9.79 1.25
N ILE A 212 24.60 8.88 0.31
CA ILE A 212 23.53 9.03 -0.69
C ILE A 212 22.51 7.92 -0.50
N TYR A 213 21.22 8.30 -0.46
CA TYR A 213 20.09 7.40 -0.40
C TYR A 213 19.23 7.47 -1.67
N ALA A 214 18.78 6.31 -2.14
CA ALA A 214 17.61 6.18 -3.00
C ALA A 214 16.33 6.66 -2.28
N PRO A 215 15.23 6.93 -3.00
CA PRO A 215 13.95 7.27 -2.37
C PRO A 215 13.48 6.19 -1.39
N ILE A 216 13.61 6.46 -0.09
CA ILE A 216 13.29 5.53 1.01
C ILE A 216 11.81 5.13 1.00
N GLY A 217 10.94 6.01 0.48
CA GLY A 217 9.51 5.76 0.32
C GLY A 217 9.14 5.02 -0.96
N GLY A 218 10.10 4.73 -1.85
CA GLY A 218 9.88 4.12 -3.17
C GLY A 218 9.89 5.12 -4.34
N GLY A 219 9.78 6.42 -4.07
CA GLY A 219 9.82 7.47 -5.08
C GLY A 219 8.56 7.49 -5.96
N TYR A 220 8.65 8.11 -7.12
CA TYR A 220 7.50 8.33 -8.01
C TYR A 220 7.63 7.59 -9.34
N SER A 221 6.49 7.11 -9.86
CA SER A 221 6.36 6.73 -11.26
C SER A 221 6.12 7.98 -12.12
N LEU A 222 6.66 7.99 -13.33
CA LEU A 222 6.43 9.04 -14.33
C LEU A 222 4.93 9.20 -14.67
N PRO A 223 4.52 10.36 -15.25
CA PRO A 223 3.15 10.61 -15.72
C PRO A 223 2.61 9.49 -16.65
N PRO A 224 1.26 9.32 -16.77
CA PRO A 224 0.19 10.28 -16.44
C PRO A 224 -0.34 10.23 -15.00
N ALA A 225 0.11 9.31 -14.15
CA ALA A 225 -0.24 9.29 -12.73
C ALA A 225 1.02 9.33 -11.87
N THR A 226 1.33 10.52 -11.35
CA THR A 226 2.41 10.77 -10.38
C THR A 226 2.07 10.11 -9.05
N ILE A 227 2.24 8.80 -8.99
CA ILE A 227 1.96 7.94 -7.83
C ILE A 227 3.27 7.30 -7.36
N SER A 228 3.24 6.70 -6.18
CA SER A 228 4.39 5.98 -5.66
C SER A 228 4.78 4.79 -6.54
N SER A 229 6.07 4.60 -6.82
CA SER A 229 6.55 3.51 -7.69
C SER A 229 6.20 2.12 -7.16
N ASP A 230 6.27 1.93 -5.84
CA ASP A 230 5.91 0.66 -5.20
C ASP A 230 4.43 0.30 -5.39
N VAL A 231 3.53 1.28 -5.37
CA VAL A 231 2.10 1.09 -5.67
C VAL A 231 1.90 0.64 -7.11
N ARG A 232 2.62 1.25 -8.07
CA ARG A 232 2.57 0.84 -9.47
C ARG A 232 3.04 -0.60 -9.66
N VAL A 233 4.20 -0.93 -9.08
CA VAL A 233 4.76 -2.28 -9.15
C VAL A 233 3.81 -3.29 -8.52
N THR A 234 3.22 -2.94 -7.38
CA THR A 234 2.22 -3.78 -6.71
C THR A 234 1.04 -4.05 -7.62
N CYS A 235 0.49 -3.03 -8.29
CA CYS A 235 -0.60 -3.22 -9.25
C CYS A 235 -0.24 -4.18 -10.38
N ASN A 236 0.93 -4.00 -11.00
CA ASN A 236 1.37 -4.89 -12.08
C ASN A 236 1.55 -6.33 -11.59
N VAL A 237 2.09 -6.54 -10.39
CA VAL A 237 2.26 -7.87 -9.79
C VAL A 237 0.90 -8.53 -9.56
N TYR A 238 -0.09 -7.81 -9.04
CA TYR A 238 -1.44 -8.35 -8.81
C TYR A 238 -2.18 -8.61 -10.11
N GLU A 239 -2.06 -7.73 -11.10
CA GLU A 239 -2.68 -7.93 -12.41
C GLU A 239 -2.10 -9.16 -13.12
N GLN A 240 -0.77 -9.30 -13.16
CA GLN A 240 -0.12 -10.47 -13.73
C GLN A 240 -0.52 -11.74 -12.96
N SER A 241 -0.57 -11.65 -11.64
CA SER A 241 -1.03 -12.73 -10.77
C SER A 241 -2.43 -13.22 -11.11
N VAL A 242 -3.38 -12.30 -11.33
CA VAL A 242 -4.76 -12.63 -11.70
C VAL A 242 -4.82 -13.31 -13.07
N ARG A 243 -4.05 -12.81 -14.05
CA ARG A 243 -3.94 -13.42 -15.38
C ARG A 243 -3.36 -14.84 -15.33
N ASP A 244 -2.35 -15.07 -14.50
CA ASP A 244 -1.73 -16.39 -14.32
C ASP A 244 -2.71 -17.39 -13.67
N LEU A 245 -3.51 -16.92 -12.70
CA LEU A 245 -4.54 -17.76 -12.05
C LEU A 245 -5.64 -18.16 -13.03
N GLU A 246 -6.09 -17.25 -13.88
CA GLU A 246 -7.12 -17.53 -14.89
C GLU A 246 -6.61 -18.55 -15.91
N ARG A 247 -5.40 -18.33 -16.44
CA ARG A 247 -4.76 -19.27 -17.36
C ARG A 247 -4.60 -20.64 -16.73
N TYR A 248 -4.18 -20.71 -15.47
CA TYR A 248 -4.07 -21.98 -14.76
C TYR A 248 -5.41 -22.73 -14.71
N VAL A 249 -6.53 -22.03 -14.45
CA VAL A 249 -7.86 -22.64 -14.43
C VAL A 249 -8.26 -23.18 -15.80
N GLN A 250 -8.02 -22.40 -16.85
CA GLN A 250 -8.31 -22.77 -18.23
C GLN A 250 -7.50 -23.99 -18.69
N ASP A 251 -6.18 -23.97 -18.47
CA ASP A 251 -5.27 -25.03 -18.91
C ASP A 251 -5.46 -26.34 -18.14
N ASN A 252 -6.01 -26.28 -16.91
CA ASN A 252 -6.10 -27.42 -16.01
C ASN A 252 -7.54 -27.87 -15.73
N ILE A 253 -8.49 -27.61 -16.64
CA ILE A 253 -9.92 -27.88 -16.44
C ILE A 253 -10.23 -29.32 -15.98
N LYS A 254 -9.45 -30.29 -16.46
CA LYS A 254 -9.58 -31.71 -16.12
C LYS A 254 -9.30 -31.97 -14.63
N ILE A 255 -8.34 -31.27 -14.03
CA ILE A 255 -8.01 -31.40 -12.60
C ILE A 255 -9.22 -31.00 -11.75
N PHE A 256 -9.91 -29.90 -12.11
CA PHE A 256 -11.10 -29.44 -11.40
C PHE A 256 -12.27 -30.41 -11.57
N LYS A 257 -12.43 -30.98 -12.77
CA LYS A 257 -13.43 -32.03 -13.04
C LYS A 257 -13.21 -33.26 -12.16
N ASP A 258 -12.00 -33.81 -12.16
CA ASP A 258 -11.67 -35.02 -11.41
C ASP A 258 -11.87 -34.81 -9.91
N TYR A 259 -11.45 -33.65 -9.40
CA TYR A 259 -11.67 -33.26 -8.00
C TYR A 259 -13.16 -33.18 -7.62
N THR A 260 -14.01 -32.65 -8.50
CA THR A 260 -15.46 -32.57 -8.29
C THR A 260 -16.11 -33.96 -8.33
N LEU A 261 -15.70 -34.81 -9.26
CA LEU A 261 -16.20 -36.19 -9.37
C LEU A 261 -15.81 -37.05 -8.16
N GLN A 262 -14.62 -36.86 -7.59
CA GLN A 262 -14.20 -37.52 -6.33
C GLN A 262 -15.13 -37.17 -5.15
N ARG A 263 -15.78 -36.02 -5.19
CA ARG A 263 -16.78 -35.58 -4.21
C ARG A 263 -18.19 -36.08 -4.52
N LYS A 264 -18.35 -36.92 -5.55
CA LYS A 264 -19.64 -37.43 -6.02
C LYS A 264 -20.60 -36.32 -6.45
N VAL A 265 -20.05 -35.21 -6.94
CA VAL A 265 -20.81 -34.10 -7.52
C VAL A 265 -20.65 -34.16 -9.04
N GLU A 266 -21.75 -33.95 -9.76
CA GLU A 266 -21.71 -33.87 -11.22
C GLU A 266 -20.96 -32.61 -11.66
N PHE A 267 -20.01 -32.77 -12.59
CA PHE A 267 -19.29 -31.63 -13.14
C PHE A 267 -20.09 -31.00 -14.28
N PRO A 268 -20.38 -29.69 -14.24
CA PRO A 268 -21.21 -29.04 -15.24
C PRO A 268 -20.57 -29.10 -16.63
N PRO A 269 -21.38 -29.17 -17.70
CA PRO A 269 -20.88 -29.20 -19.08
C PRO A 269 -20.16 -27.90 -19.47
N GLN A 270 -20.58 -26.77 -18.88
CA GLN A 270 -19.93 -25.47 -18.98
C GLN A 270 -19.66 -24.95 -17.55
N PRO A 271 -18.50 -25.29 -16.95
CA PRO A 271 -18.16 -24.82 -15.62
C PRO A 271 -17.92 -23.31 -15.62
N HIS A 272 -18.33 -22.64 -14.54
CA HIS A 272 -18.14 -21.20 -14.37
C HIS A 272 -17.32 -20.97 -13.11
N PHE A 273 -16.09 -20.47 -13.27
CA PHE A 273 -15.21 -20.17 -12.15
C PHE A 273 -15.14 -18.67 -11.90
N GLN A 274 -15.23 -18.30 -10.62
CA GLN A 274 -14.96 -16.96 -10.12
C GLN A 274 -13.72 -16.95 -9.24
N LEU A 275 -12.90 -15.91 -9.34
CA LEU A 275 -11.82 -15.67 -8.39
C LEU A 275 -12.39 -15.25 -7.04
N LYS A 276 -12.00 -15.96 -5.97
CA LYS A 276 -12.30 -15.58 -4.58
C LYS A 276 -11.01 -15.51 -3.76
N LEU A 277 -10.90 -14.48 -2.93
CA LEU A 277 -9.79 -14.31 -1.99
C LEU A 277 -10.27 -14.51 -0.55
N MET A 278 -9.67 -15.44 0.17
CA MET A 278 -9.98 -15.73 1.57
C MET A 278 -8.69 -16.03 2.33
N GLU A 279 -8.48 -15.38 3.47
CA GLU A 279 -7.36 -15.65 4.39
C GLU A 279 -5.96 -15.70 3.73
N GLY A 280 -5.70 -14.84 2.75
CA GLY A 280 -4.40 -14.77 2.07
C GLY A 280 -4.24 -15.82 0.98
N LYS A 281 -5.33 -16.40 0.51
CA LYS A 281 -5.34 -17.48 -0.49
C LYS A 281 -6.30 -17.14 -1.63
N ALA A 282 -5.90 -17.53 -2.83
CA ALA A 282 -6.72 -17.44 -4.03
C ALA A 282 -7.41 -18.78 -4.31
N TYR A 283 -8.69 -18.71 -4.63
CA TYR A 283 -9.51 -19.85 -4.99
C TYR A 283 -10.22 -19.61 -6.31
N ALA A 284 -10.33 -20.65 -7.13
CA ALA A 284 -11.33 -20.73 -8.19
C ALA A 284 -12.60 -21.32 -7.57
N PHE A 285 -13.65 -20.51 -7.47
CA PHE A 285 -14.95 -20.93 -6.99
C PHE A 285 -15.84 -21.31 -8.17
N GLU A 286 -16.19 -22.59 -8.28
CA GLU A 286 -17.09 -23.05 -9.34
C GLU A 286 -18.56 -22.79 -8.92
N VAL A 287 -19.25 -21.97 -9.70
CA VAL A 287 -20.54 -21.37 -9.33
C VAL A 287 -21.67 -22.38 -9.25
N ASN A 288 -21.66 -23.43 -10.07
CA ASN A 288 -22.76 -24.41 -10.14
C ASN A 288 -22.66 -25.43 -9.01
N THR A 289 -21.47 -25.97 -8.78
CA THR A 289 -21.15 -27.00 -7.78
C THR A 289 -20.89 -26.41 -6.39
N LYS A 290 -20.65 -25.09 -6.30
CA LYS A 290 -20.30 -24.37 -5.06
C LYS A 290 -18.99 -24.84 -4.44
N ILE A 291 -18.08 -25.39 -5.25
CA ILE A 291 -16.79 -25.91 -4.78
C ILE A 291 -15.72 -24.83 -4.90
N TYR A 292 -14.93 -24.68 -3.83
CA TYR A 292 -13.72 -23.87 -3.83
C TYR A 292 -12.51 -24.75 -4.16
N HIS A 293 -11.77 -24.35 -5.18
CA HIS A 293 -10.51 -24.97 -5.56
C HIS A 293 -9.37 -24.03 -5.20
N PHE A 294 -8.53 -24.44 -4.26
CA PHE A 294 -7.33 -23.68 -3.90
C PHE A 294 -6.40 -23.59 -5.10
N LEU A 295 -5.93 -22.39 -5.41
CA LEU A 295 -4.99 -22.14 -6.49
C LEU A 295 -3.58 -21.92 -5.93
N ARG A 296 -3.43 -20.92 -5.07
CA ARG A 296 -2.16 -20.60 -4.40
C ARG A 296 -2.37 -19.62 -3.26
N ASP A 297 -1.32 -19.45 -2.46
CA ASP A 297 -1.24 -18.33 -1.54
C ASP A 297 -1.13 -17.01 -2.33
N MET A 298 -1.91 -16.04 -1.90
CA MET A 298 -2.00 -14.69 -2.44
C MET A 298 -2.19 -13.74 -1.26
N PRO A 299 -1.09 -13.38 -0.56
CA PRO A 299 -1.17 -12.78 0.77
C PRO A 299 -2.05 -11.52 0.80
N LEU A 300 -3.01 -11.54 1.72
CA LEU A 300 -3.99 -10.46 1.98
C LEU A 300 -3.41 -9.32 2.83
N GLN A 301 -2.14 -9.39 3.25
CA GLN A 301 -1.51 -8.31 4.03
C GLN A 301 -1.38 -6.99 3.23
N LEU A 302 -1.51 -7.08 1.90
CA LEU A 302 -1.66 -5.95 0.97
C LEU A 302 -3.13 -5.61 0.67
N LEU A 303 -4.10 -6.22 1.35
CA LEU A 303 -5.54 -5.96 1.22
C LEU A 303 -6.17 -5.47 2.56
N GLY A 304 -5.33 -5.01 3.50
CA GLY A 304 -5.73 -4.24 4.68
C GLY A 304 -6.83 -4.88 5.53
N GLN A 305 -6.72 -6.18 5.80
CA GLN A 305 -7.56 -6.82 6.82
C GLN A 305 -7.06 -6.46 8.21
N SER A 306 -7.94 -5.72 8.89
CA SER A 306 -8.08 -5.40 10.32
C SER A 306 -6.88 -5.63 11.23
#